data_AF-A0A4Z1EUE9-F1
#
_entry.id   AF-A0A4Z1EUE9-F1
#
_cell.length_a   1.000
_cell.length_b   1.000
_cell.length_c   1.000
_cell.angle_alpha   90.00
_cell.angle_beta   90.00
_cell.angle_gamma   90.00
#
_symmetry.space_group_name_H-M   'P 1'
#
loop_
_entity.id
_entity.type
_entity.pdbx_description
1 polymer ?
#
loop_
_entity_poly.entity_id
_entity_poly.type
_entity_poly.pdbx_seq_one_letter_code
_entity_poly.pdbx_strand_id
1 'polypeptide(L)'
;MSTTRRTVPPGTIRPGGEDSSRYYPGYDSLSVKHTGDFILAADGIHSKIRTLLLKDLPPPEPSGTNAFRFLIPIDEIRAGPKTAHFVEKSGQMLLLYGKDRRIVAYPCRNNNLLNFVAMHPEEETEASSEEWSQSASKDSLLSFYTSYTDDVQALLAKVSPEDIELWNLLNHEEMGRENWVHGKMALLGDAAHGFLPHQGQGGAQAIEDNAAIGALFPLDTQSTDIQQRLKLCVQARYDRATLVQDFTRQAAFETPRGKHGGKVIDPMQFMQTNLSHDSYDHAHGILIRHLNENALYRRIPMSFGPSPGPRQDLNGIQWKPLKPTYKTSYITFKTYKSYLLTLLPSDDFQTSTEGMWATATFSVTRLENLEWLGGRGYSMLGLYVHDIVHKRFSGSHSGNSAELKGDFLPVLFENMADPIITGREEIGFSKVFATLDEKASSESSFVLSAGWEGTEFCRLTLNHLEEAPNAESALLSPALHYKAIPSSMKKGQDAEYATTYPSIPTAEGERKWKAGKAEIVFTDLENGELDMAFPTLANIIKRLRGVKVVEIIRPGIKASGS
;
A
#
# COMPACT_ATOMS: atom_id res chain seq x y z
N MET A 1 -11.69 -31.33 -23.39
CA MET A 1 -11.25 -30.05 -22.79
C MET A 1 -10.74 -30.34 -21.39
N SER A 2 -9.45 -30.11 -21.16
CA SER A 2 -8.75 -30.41 -19.92
C SER A 2 -9.27 -29.52 -18.79
N THR A 3 -9.87 -30.14 -17.78
CA THR A 3 -10.22 -29.47 -16.53
C THR A 3 -8.92 -29.20 -15.76
N THR A 4 -8.49 -27.95 -15.77
CA THR A 4 -7.52 -27.41 -14.81
C THR A 4 -8.02 -27.72 -13.40
N ARG A 5 -7.53 -28.80 -12.78
CA ARG A 5 -7.44 -28.92 -11.32
C ARG A 5 -6.62 -27.71 -10.88
N ARG A 6 -7.28 -26.65 -10.43
CA ARG A 6 -6.61 -25.55 -9.74
C ARG A 6 -5.91 -26.17 -8.54
N THR A 7 -4.59 -26.29 -8.66
CA THR A 7 -3.71 -26.74 -7.60
C THR A 7 -3.91 -25.82 -6.41
N VAL A 8 -4.37 -26.40 -5.30
CA VAL A 8 -4.36 -25.75 -4.00
C VAL A 8 -2.91 -25.28 -3.73
N PRO A 9 -2.67 -24.06 -3.21
CA PRO A 9 -1.32 -23.57 -2.96
C PRO A 9 -0.49 -24.57 -2.14
N PRO A 10 0.83 -24.70 -2.42
CA PRO A 10 1.72 -25.47 -1.56
C PRO A 10 1.59 -25.02 -0.10
N GLY A 11 1.40 -25.96 0.82
CA GLY A 11 1.27 -25.67 2.26
C GLY A 11 -0.16 -25.48 2.78
N THR A 12 -1.21 -25.58 1.94
CA THR A 12 -2.59 -25.64 2.44
C THR A 12 -2.85 -26.95 3.17
N ILE A 13 -3.19 -26.85 4.45
CA ILE A 13 -3.59 -27.97 5.30
C ILE A 13 -5.11 -28.02 5.32
N ARG A 14 -5.70 -29.19 5.09
CA ARG A 14 -7.13 -29.43 5.30
C ARG A 14 -7.31 -30.05 6.69
N PRO A 15 -7.86 -29.33 7.69
CA PRO A 15 -8.25 -29.96 8.93
C PRO A 15 -9.48 -30.85 8.63
N GLY A 16 -9.34 -32.17 8.73
CA GLY A 16 -10.49 -33.09 8.72
C GLY A 16 -10.98 -33.61 7.37
N GLY A 17 -10.11 -33.80 6.36
CA GLY A 17 -10.48 -34.66 5.23
C GLY A 17 -10.67 -36.10 5.70
N GLU A 18 -11.78 -36.74 5.33
CA GLU A 18 -12.14 -38.13 5.68
C GLU A 18 -10.98 -39.12 5.43
N ASP A 19 -10.28 -39.47 6.51
CA ASP A 19 -9.60 -40.76 6.66
C ASP A 19 -9.69 -41.22 8.12
N SER A 20 -10.84 -40.95 8.76
CA SER A 20 -11.08 -41.24 10.18
C SER A 20 -11.64 -42.66 10.43
N SER A 21 -11.55 -43.59 9.48
CA SER A 21 -12.06 -44.95 9.64
C SER A 21 -11.00 -46.05 9.66
N ARG A 22 -9.71 -45.73 9.69
CA ARG A 22 -8.65 -46.72 9.94
C ARG A 22 -7.86 -46.43 11.20
N TYR A 23 -8.40 -46.85 12.34
CA TYR A 23 -7.62 -47.06 13.55
C TYR A 23 -6.66 -48.24 13.31
N TYR A 24 -5.39 -47.93 13.04
CA TYR A 24 -4.30 -48.91 13.08
C TYR A 24 -3.68 -48.88 14.49
N PRO A 25 -3.85 -49.93 15.32
CA PRO A 25 -3.24 -49.98 16.63
C PRO A 25 -1.72 -50.13 16.45
N GLY A 26 -0.94 -49.09 16.80
CA GLY A 26 0.52 -49.12 16.80
C GLY A 26 1.24 -47.93 16.15
N TYR A 27 0.53 -46.95 15.57
CA TYR A 27 1.11 -45.68 15.16
C TYR A 27 0.71 -44.59 16.17
N ASP A 28 1.64 -44.15 17.00
CA ASP A 28 1.57 -42.81 17.58
C ASP A 28 1.32 -41.85 16.42
N SER A 29 0.22 -41.10 16.48
CA SER A 29 -0.14 -40.12 15.46
C SER A 29 1.04 -39.16 15.28
N LEU A 30 1.79 -39.31 14.19
CA LEU A 30 2.88 -38.40 13.83
C LEU A 30 2.26 -37.02 13.65
N SER A 31 2.41 -36.17 14.67
CA SER A 31 1.99 -34.77 14.60
C SER A 31 2.90 -34.05 13.62
N VAL A 32 2.41 -33.84 12.41
CA VAL A 32 3.15 -33.07 11.39
C VAL A 32 3.09 -31.60 11.77
N LYS A 33 4.25 -31.02 12.07
CA LYS A 33 4.38 -29.58 12.33
C LYS A 33 4.62 -28.85 11.01
N HIS A 34 3.81 -27.83 10.76
CA HIS A 34 4.00 -26.89 9.66
C HIS A 34 4.38 -25.50 10.20
N THR A 35 5.18 -24.77 9.44
CA THR A 35 5.60 -23.40 9.76
C THR A 35 5.34 -22.50 8.56
N GLY A 36 4.90 -21.27 8.82
CA GLY A 36 4.69 -20.23 7.81
C GLY A 36 4.71 -18.86 8.49
N ASP A 37 4.69 -17.80 7.69
CA ASP A 37 4.78 -16.43 8.21
C ASP A 37 3.51 -16.00 8.98
N PHE A 38 2.34 -16.48 8.57
CA PHE A 38 1.05 -16.25 9.20
C PHE A 38 0.04 -17.36 8.87
N ILE A 39 -1.08 -17.39 9.59
CA ILE A 39 -2.13 -18.41 9.45
C ILE A 39 -3.47 -17.73 9.12
N LEU A 40 -4.14 -18.24 8.08
CA LEU A 40 -5.51 -17.88 7.77
C LEU A 40 -6.43 -19.03 8.17
N ALA A 41 -7.22 -18.82 9.19
CA ALA A 41 -8.13 -19.80 9.76
C ALA A 41 -9.51 -19.70 9.08
N ALA A 42 -9.70 -20.51 8.05
CA ALA A 42 -10.93 -20.64 7.28
C ALA A 42 -11.53 -22.05 7.43
N ASP A 43 -11.50 -22.60 8.65
CA ASP A 43 -11.90 -23.96 9.00
C ASP A 43 -13.41 -24.12 9.31
N GLY A 44 -14.22 -23.16 8.83
CA GLY A 44 -15.68 -23.27 8.80
C GLY A 44 -16.38 -22.95 10.12
N ILE A 45 -17.70 -23.18 10.14
CA ILE A 45 -18.55 -22.83 11.29
C ILE A 45 -18.16 -23.58 12.58
N HIS A 46 -17.64 -24.80 12.46
CA HIS A 46 -17.12 -25.60 13.58
C HIS A 46 -15.63 -25.36 13.87
N SER A 47 -15.13 -24.16 13.56
CA SER A 47 -13.72 -23.81 13.68
C SER A 47 -13.14 -24.17 15.05
N LYS A 48 -12.18 -25.10 15.06
CA LYS A 48 -11.44 -25.45 16.28
C LYS A 48 -10.50 -24.33 16.66
N ILE A 49 -10.02 -23.58 15.67
CA ILE A 49 -9.14 -22.44 15.88
C ILE A 49 -9.90 -21.31 16.59
N ARG A 50 -11.13 -20.99 16.15
CA ARG A 50 -12.01 -20.02 16.83
C ARG A 50 -12.20 -20.41 18.29
N THR A 51 -12.57 -21.66 18.59
CA THR A 51 -12.76 -22.14 19.97
C THR A 51 -11.47 -22.08 20.80
N LEU A 52 -10.32 -22.38 20.20
CA LEU A 52 -9.03 -22.32 20.90
C LEU A 52 -8.64 -20.90 21.30
N LEU A 53 -8.87 -19.94 20.40
CA LEU A 53 -8.48 -18.54 20.58
C LEU A 53 -9.48 -17.74 21.42
N LEU A 54 -10.77 -18.04 21.27
CA LEU A 54 -11.88 -17.25 21.79
C LEU A 54 -12.71 -18.07 22.77
N LYS A 55 -12.07 -18.50 23.87
CA LYS A 55 -12.69 -19.39 24.87
C LYS A 55 -13.91 -18.79 25.56
N ASP A 56 -13.97 -17.46 25.63
CA ASP A 56 -15.04 -16.73 26.31
C ASP A 56 -16.22 -16.40 25.37
N LEU A 57 -16.09 -16.65 24.05
CA LEU A 57 -17.18 -16.47 23.11
C LEU A 57 -18.06 -17.73 23.04
N PRO A 58 -19.39 -17.56 22.86
CA PRO A 58 -20.28 -18.70 22.74
C PRO A 58 -19.92 -19.57 21.51
N PRO A 59 -20.10 -20.90 21.62
CA PRO A 59 -20.02 -21.80 20.47
C PRO A 59 -21.10 -21.44 19.43
N PRO A 60 -21.01 -21.98 18.20
CA PRO A 60 -22.10 -21.80 17.24
C PRO A 60 -23.38 -22.37 17.84
N GLU A 61 -24.45 -21.58 17.80
CA GLU A 61 -25.74 -21.94 18.36
C GLU A 61 -26.70 -22.41 17.28
N PRO A 62 -27.62 -23.32 17.58
CA PRO A 62 -28.70 -23.65 16.68
C PRO A 62 -29.54 -22.42 16.32
N SER A 63 -29.88 -22.29 15.04
CA SER A 63 -30.69 -21.17 14.55
C SER A 63 -32.19 -21.33 14.83
N GLY A 64 -32.61 -22.49 15.33
CA GLY A 64 -34.02 -22.89 15.43
C GLY A 64 -34.61 -23.39 14.10
N THR A 65 -33.77 -23.69 13.11
CA THR A 65 -34.15 -24.21 11.79
C THR A 65 -33.17 -25.30 11.35
N ASN A 66 -33.69 -26.38 10.78
CA ASN A 66 -32.91 -27.39 10.06
C ASN A 66 -33.30 -27.40 8.58
N ALA A 67 -32.49 -28.04 7.74
CA ALA A 67 -32.78 -28.17 6.33
C ALA A 67 -32.50 -29.57 5.78
N PHE A 68 -33.49 -30.14 5.09
CA PHE A 68 -33.23 -31.25 4.18
C PHE A 68 -32.61 -30.72 2.89
N ARG A 69 -31.54 -31.36 2.45
CA ARG A 69 -30.83 -31.04 1.21
C ARG A 69 -30.73 -32.28 0.35
N PHE A 70 -31.04 -32.11 -0.93
CA PHE A 70 -31.03 -33.18 -1.91
C PHE A 70 -31.05 -32.61 -3.34
N LEU A 71 -30.80 -33.48 -4.31
CA LEU A 71 -30.85 -33.17 -5.74
C LEU A 71 -31.87 -34.10 -6.39
N ILE A 72 -32.66 -33.59 -7.34
CA ILE A 72 -33.56 -34.41 -8.16
C ILE A 72 -33.19 -34.22 -9.63
N PRO A 73 -33.03 -35.29 -10.42
CA PRO A 73 -32.86 -35.18 -11.87
C PRO A 73 -34.03 -34.44 -12.52
N ILE A 74 -33.73 -33.46 -13.38
CA ILE A 74 -34.77 -32.65 -14.01
C ILE A 74 -35.68 -33.49 -14.92
N ASP A 75 -35.17 -34.55 -15.55
CA ASP A 75 -35.96 -35.45 -16.38
C ASP A 75 -37.01 -36.24 -15.58
N GLU A 76 -36.69 -36.62 -14.34
CA GLU A 76 -37.66 -37.26 -13.45
C GLU A 76 -38.78 -36.31 -13.05
N ILE A 77 -38.44 -35.04 -12.80
CA ILE A 77 -39.42 -33.98 -12.53
C ILE A 77 -40.31 -33.76 -13.76
N ARG A 78 -39.71 -33.68 -14.94
CA ARG A 78 -40.40 -33.46 -16.22
C ARG A 78 -41.34 -34.60 -16.60
N ALA A 79 -41.01 -35.84 -16.25
CA ALA A 79 -41.85 -37.00 -16.53
C ALA A 79 -43.16 -37.03 -15.71
N GLY A 80 -43.28 -36.25 -14.64
CA GLY A 80 -44.46 -36.24 -13.78
C GLY A 80 -45.53 -35.24 -14.22
N PRO A 81 -46.81 -35.64 -14.37
CA PRO A 81 -47.87 -34.74 -14.84
C PRO A 81 -48.17 -33.59 -13.88
N LYS A 82 -47.95 -33.79 -12.57
CA LYS A 82 -48.09 -32.73 -11.55
C LYS A 82 -46.84 -31.86 -11.40
N THR A 83 -45.67 -32.31 -11.86
CA THR A 83 -44.38 -31.72 -11.51
C THR A 83 -43.64 -31.09 -12.68
N ALA A 84 -44.03 -31.39 -13.92
CA ALA A 84 -43.35 -30.90 -15.12
C ALA A 84 -43.25 -29.37 -15.19
N HIS A 85 -44.29 -28.67 -14.71
CA HIS A 85 -44.37 -27.22 -14.75
C HIS A 85 -43.26 -26.51 -13.95
N PHE A 86 -42.68 -27.15 -12.93
CA PHE A 86 -41.59 -26.59 -12.13
C PHE A 86 -40.27 -26.43 -12.92
N VAL A 87 -40.12 -27.12 -14.06
CA VAL A 87 -38.88 -27.18 -14.84
C VAL A 87 -39.07 -26.81 -16.31
N GLU A 88 -40.20 -26.18 -16.65
CA GLU A 88 -40.47 -25.68 -18.00
C GLU A 88 -39.50 -24.57 -18.41
N LYS A 89 -39.18 -23.67 -17.47
CA LYS A 89 -38.28 -22.56 -17.71
C LYS A 89 -36.85 -22.88 -17.27
N SER A 90 -35.95 -22.87 -18.25
CA SER A 90 -34.51 -23.02 -18.01
C SER A 90 -33.97 -21.93 -17.09
N GLY A 91 -33.19 -22.32 -16.06
CA GLY A 91 -32.51 -21.40 -15.15
C GLY A 91 -33.39 -20.80 -14.06
N GLN A 92 -34.64 -21.24 -13.91
CA GLN A 92 -35.56 -20.71 -12.92
C GLN A 92 -35.22 -21.20 -11.51
N MET A 93 -35.13 -20.26 -10.56
CA MET A 93 -35.12 -20.53 -9.13
C MET A 93 -36.55 -20.48 -8.59
N LEU A 94 -36.87 -21.40 -7.68
CA LEU A 94 -38.15 -21.53 -7.00
C LEU A 94 -37.98 -21.20 -5.53
N LEU A 95 -38.86 -20.33 -5.03
CA LEU A 95 -38.99 -20.01 -3.61
C LEU A 95 -40.43 -20.33 -3.21
N LEU A 96 -40.61 -21.44 -2.49
CA LEU A 96 -41.92 -21.90 -2.04
C LEU A 96 -42.03 -21.65 -0.54
N TYR A 97 -43.00 -20.84 -0.14
CA TYR A 97 -43.17 -20.39 1.24
C TYR A 97 -44.35 -21.11 1.91
N GLY A 98 -44.10 -21.63 3.10
CA GLY A 98 -45.11 -22.07 4.06
C GLY A 98 -45.17 -21.11 5.24
N LYS A 99 -45.92 -21.50 6.28
CA LYS A 99 -46.10 -20.69 7.50
C LYS A 99 -44.81 -20.54 8.30
N ASP A 100 -44.11 -21.65 8.52
CA ASP A 100 -42.94 -21.81 9.41
C ASP A 100 -41.82 -22.61 8.75
N ARG A 101 -41.88 -22.77 7.42
CA ARG A 101 -40.99 -23.63 6.63
C ARG A 101 -40.92 -23.12 5.21
N ARG A 102 -39.80 -23.36 4.52
CA ARG A 102 -39.54 -22.83 3.17
C ARG A 102 -38.73 -23.80 2.33
N ILE A 103 -39.10 -23.94 1.07
CA ILE A 103 -38.30 -24.68 0.08
C ILE A 103 -37.64 -23.69 -0.87
N VAL A 104 -36.32 -23.82 -1.02
CA VAL A 104 -35.55 -23.14 -2.05
C VAL A 104 -35.06 -24.18 -3.04
N ALA A 105 -35.43 -24.05 -4.32
CA ALA A 105 -34.97 -24.95 -5.36
C ALA A 105 -34.36 -24.20 -6.54
N TYR A 106 -33.23 -24.67 -7.07
CA TYR A 106 -32.56 -24.02 -8.20
C TYR A 106 -31.75 -25.03 -9.03
N PRO A 107 -31.65 -24.81 -10.36
CA PRO A 107 -31.00 -25.77 -11.23
C PRO A 107 -29.47 -25.71 -11.10
N CYS A 108 -28.86 -26.88 -11.23
CA CYS A 108 -27.42 -27.10 -11.17
C CYS A 108 -26.95 -27.94 -12.36
N ARG A 109 -25.64 -27.96 -12.62
CA ARG A 109 -25.00 -28.79 -13.67
C ARG A 109 -25.68 -28.64 -15.04
N ASN A 110 -25.78 -27.40 -15.52
CA ASN A 110 -26.41 -27.06 -16.81
C ASN A 110 -27.88 -27.52 -16.92
N ASN A 111 -28.67 -27.29 -15.86
CA ASN A 111 -30.07 -27.71 -15.75
C ASN A 111 -30.33 -29.21 -15.91
N ASN A 112 -29.39 -30.05 -15.50
CA ASN A 112 -29.63 -31.50 -15.45
C ASN A 112 -30.14 -31.96 -14.07
N LEU A 113 -29.83 -31.19 -13.01
CA LEU A 113 -30.28 -31.46 -11.64
C LEU A 113 -30.98 -30.22 -11.08
N LEU A 114 -31.99 -30.42 -10.24
CA LEU A 114 -32.59 -29.39 -9.41
C LEU A 114 -32.16 -29.60 -7.96
N ASN A 115 -31.43 -28.64 -7.39
CA ASN A 115 -31.05 -28.64 -5.99
C ASN A 115 -32.23 -28.20 -5.13
N PHE A 116 -32.42 -28.83 -3.97
CA PHE A 116 -33.41 -28.44 -2.97
C PHE A 116 -32.76 -28.13 -1.62
N VAL A 117 -33.27 -27.10 -0.97
CA VAL A 117 -33.05 -26.79 0.44
C VAL A 117 -34.42 -26.59 1.06
N ALA A 118 -34.91 -27.62 1.74
CA ALA A 118 -36.21 -27.64 2.39
C ALA A 118 -36.01 -27.39 3.89
N MET A 119 -36.24 -26.15 4.31
CA MET A 119 -36.04 -25.66 5.68
C MET A 119 -37.30 -25.78 6.53
N HIS A 120 -37.16 -26.29 7.76
CA HIS A 120 -38.25 -26.52 8.72
C HIS A 120 -37.80 -26.24 10.17
N PRO A 121 -38.72 -26.07 11.13
CA PRO A 121 -38.37 -25.87 12.54
C PRO A 121 -37.54 -27.02 13.09
N GLU A 122 -36.45 -26.70 13.78
CA GLU A 122 -35.46 -27.69 14.24
C GLU A 122 -36.07 -28.79 15.13
N GLU A 123 -37.07 -28.44 15.95
CA GLU A 123 -37.69 -29.34 16.93
C GLU A 123 -38.39 -30.54 16.28
N GLU A 124 -38.81 -30.41 15.02
CA GLU A 124 -39.43 -31.51 14.26
C GLU A 124 -38.43 -32.62 13.92
N THR A 125 -37.12 -32.35 13.99
CA THR A 125 -36.03 -33.30 13.69
C THR A 125 -35.08 -33.58 14.86
N GLU A 126 -35.04 -32.70 15.87
CA GLU A 126 -34.19 -32.87 17.07
C GLU A 126 -34.55 -34.15 17.84
N ALA A 127 -35.84 -34.46 17.95
CA ALA A 127 -36.37 -35.57 18.74
C ALA A 127 -36.06 -36.97 18.19
N SER A 128 -35.51 -37.09 16.97
CA SER A 128 -35.25 -38.40 16.33
C SER A 128 -33.76 -38.63 16.00
N SER A 129 -32.88 -37.85 16.64
CA SER A 129 -31.42 -37.84 16.39
C SER A 129 -30.67 -39.10 16.84
N GLU A 130 -31.25 -40.01 17.62
CA GLU A 130 -30.54 -41.19 18.14
C GLU A 130 -30.36 -42.34 17.14
N GLU A 131 -31.09 -42.40 16.02
CA GLU A 131 -30.78 -43.31 14.89
C GLU A 131 -31.66 -42.95 13.68
N TRP A 132 -31.23 -41.96 12.89
CA TRP A 132 -32.00 -41.50 11.73
C TRP A 132 -31.70 -42.36 10.48
N SER A 133 -32.59 -43.28 10.13
CA SER A 133 -32.45 -44.10 8.91
C SER A 133 -32.86 -43.33 7.63
N GLN A 134 -32.36 -43.75 6.46
CA GLN A 134 -32.70 -43.10 5.19
C GLN A 134 -34.19 -43.19 4.83
N SER A 135 -34.88 -44.28 5.21
CA SER A 135 -36.33 -44.37 5.00
C SER A 135 -37.08 -43.37 5.88
N ALA A 136 -36.63 -43.19 7.12
CA ALA A 136 -37.20 -42.20 8.03
C ALA A 136 -36.99 -40.75 7.54
N SER A 137 -35.88 -40.43 6.87
CA SER A 137 -35.64 -39.08 6.31
C SER A 137 -36.67 -38.69 5.26
N LYS A 138 -37.00 -39.62 4.35
CA LYS A 138 -37.99 -39.37 3.30
C LYS A 138 -39.41 -39.24 3.86
N ASP A 139 -39.81 -40.13 4.76
CA ASP A 139 -41.16 -40.08 5.35
C ASP A 139 -41.34 -38.81 6.19
N SER A 140 -40.34 -38.42 6.98
CA SER A 140 -40.34 -37.15 7.70
C SER A 140 -40.41 -35.95 6.75
N LEU A 141 -39.56 -35.91 5.70
CA LEU A 141 -39.62 -34.87 4.66
C LEU A 141 -41.02 -34.76 4.06
N LEU A 142 -41.70 -35.86 3.74
CA LEU A 142 -43.05 -35.77 3.18
C LEU A 142 -44.07 -35.31 4.22
N SER A 143 -43.97 -35.80 5.47
CA SER A 143 -44.90 -35.45 6.55
C SER A 143 -44.84 -33.97 6.92
N PHE A 144 -43.65 -33.36 6.92
CA PHE A 144 -43.44 -31.97 7.29
C PHE A 144 -43.96 -31.00 6.22
N TYR A 145 -44.09 -31.42 4.97
CA TYR A 145 -44.49 -30.52 3.88
C TYR A 145 -45.93 -30.77 3.39
N THR A 146 -46.75 -31.43 4.20
CA THR A 146 -48.18 -31.70 3.92
C THR A 146 -49.04 -30.43 3.79
N SER A 147 -48.59 -29.29 4.30
CA SER A 147 -49.25 -27.99 4.15
C SER A 147 -49.06 -27.36 2.76
N TYR A 148 -48.14 -27.87 1.94
CA TYR A 148 -47.93 -27.41 0.57
C TYR A 148 -48.93 -28.07 -0.37
N THR A 149 -49.09 -27.49 -1.56
CA THR A 149 -49.96 -28.02 -2.61
C THR A 149 -49.53 -29.42 -3.08
N ASP A 150 -50.49 -30.20 -3.58
CA ASP A 150 -50.30 -31.58 -4.06
C ASP A 150 -49.13 -31.76 -5.05
N ASP A 151 -48.87 -30.75 -5.88
CA ASP A 151 -47.79 -30.74 -6.86
C ASP A 151 -46.40 -30.61 -6.21
N VAL A 152 -46.26 -29.79 -5.18
CA VAL A 152 -45.03 -29.67 -4.39
C VAL A 152 -44.78 -30.94 -3.58
N GLN A 153 -45.83 -31.54 -3.00
CA GLN A 153 -45.69 -32.84 -2.32
C GLN A 153 -45.26 -33.93 -3.31
N ALA A 154 -45.86 -33.97 -4.51
CA ALA A 154 -45.47 -34.89 -5.58
C ALA A 154 -44.03 -34.64 -6.09
N LEU A 155 -43.57 -33.38 -6.06
CA LEU A 155 -42.20 -33.01 -6.39
C LEU A 155 -41.21 -33.56 -5.36
N LEU A 156 -41.48 -33.34 -4.07
CA LEU A 156 -40.64 -33.85 -2.97
C LEU A 156 -40.58 -35.37 -2.96
N ALA A 157 -41.68 -36.06 -3.28
CA ALA A 157 -41.72 -37.53 -3.31
C ALA A 157 -40.77 -38.18 -4.33
N LYS A 158 -40.26 -37.42 -5.31
CA LYS A 158 -39.32 -37.90 -6.33
C LYS A 158 -37.90 -38.13 -5.81
N VAL A 159 -37.50 -37.50 -4.71
CA VAL A 159 -36.15 -37.70 -4.17
C VAL A 159 -35.94 -39.15 -3.75
N SER A 160 -34.75 -39.71 -4.00
CA SER A 160 -34.40 -41.02 -3.45
C SER A 160 -34.03 -40.89 -1.97
N PRO A 161 -34.45 -41.82 -1.08
CA PRO A 161 -34.10 -41.76 0.35
C PRO A 161 -32.61 -41.56 0.60
N GLU A 162 -31.75 -42.25 -0.15
CA GLU A 162 -30.29 -42.19 -0.04
C GLU A 162 -29.66 -40.84 -0.42
N ASP A 163 -30.39 -39.97 -1.10
CA ASP A 163 -29.91 -38.65 -1.52
C ASP A 163 -30.28 -37.52 -0.53
N ILE A 164 -30.99 -37.84 0.55
CA ILE A 164 -31.46 -36.86 1.54
C ILE A 164 -30.41 -36.68 2.64
N GLU A 165 -29.89 -35.46 2.75
CA GLU A 165 -29.06 -35.04 3.87
C GLU A 165 -29.83 -34.08 4.78
N LEU A 166 -29.68 -34.24 6.10
CA LEU A 166 -30.21 -33.30 7.09
C LEU A 166 -29.08 -32.40 7.60
N TRP A 167 -29.26 -31.09 7.45
CA TRP A 167 -28.28 -30.08 7.85
C TRP A 167 -28.82 -29.24 9.00
N ASN A 168 -28.08 -29.20 10.10
CA ASN A 168 -28.37 -28.31 11.22
C ASN A 168 -27.87 -26.90 10.89
N LEU A 169 -28.75 -25.92 10.88
CA LEU A 169 -28.37 -24.55 10.55
C LEU A 169 -27.92 -23.84 11.82
N LEU A 170 -26.64 -23.52 11.89
CA LEU A 170 -26.02 -22.85 13.03
C LEU A 170 -25.79 -21.37 12.74
N ASN A 171 -25.76 -20.58 13.80
CA ASN A 171 -25.43 -19.17 13.77
C ASN A 171 -24.28 -18.89 14.74
N HIS A 172 -23.32 -18.08 14.31
CA HIS A 172 -22.38 -17.43 15.22
C HIS A 172 -22.92 -16.07 15.60
N GLU A 173 -22.82 -15.69 16.87
CA GLU A 173 -22.91 -14.28 17.24
C GLU A 173 -21.74 -13.49 16.66
N GLU A 174 -21.93 -12.19 16.48
CA GLU A 174 -20.87 -11.28 16.04
C GLU A 174 -19.71 -11.34 17.04
N MET A 175 -18.53 -11.68 16.55
CA MET A 175 -17.38 -11.96 17.42
C MET A 175 -16.64 -10.71 17.92
N GLY A 176 -16.94 -9.50 17.42
CA GLY A 176 -16.17 -8.30 17.72
C GLY A 176 -14.93 -8.12 16.83
N ARG A 177 -14.61 -6.87 16.48
CA ARG A 177 -13.54 -6.51 15.54
C ARG A 177 -12.16 -6.97 15.98
N GLU A 178 -11.90 -6.86 17.27
CA GLU A 178 -10.65 -7.18 17.94
C GLU A 178 -10.32 -8.69 17.91
N ASN A 179 -11.32 -9.54 17.72
CA ASN A 179 -11.20 -10.99 17.79
C ASN A 179 -10.95 -11.65 16.43
N TRP A 180 -10.99 -10.89 15.32
CA TRP A 180 -10.70 -11.43 13.99
C TRP A 180 -9.21 -11.77 13.80
N VAL A 181 -8.31 -11.13 14.57
CA VAL A 181 -6.86 -11.25 14.41
C VAL A 181 -6.17 -11.49 15.75
N HIS A 182 -5.40 -12.57 15.83
CA HIS A 182 -4.58 -12.91 16.99
C HIS A 182 -3.11 -13.07 16.58
N GLY A 183 -2.29 -12.06 16.85
CA GLY A 183 -0.88 -12.06 16.45
C GLY A 183 -0.73 -12.11 14.93
N LYS A 184 -0.18 -13.21 14.41
CA LYS A 184 -0.03 -13.48 12.97
C LYS A 184 -1.08 -14.50 12.48
N MET A 185 -2.27 -14.48 13.04
CA MET A 185 -3.38 -15.34 12.62
C MET A 185 -4.64 -14.49 12.40
N ALA A 186 -5.41 -14.80 11.37
CA ALA A 186 -6.71 -14.20 11.11
C ALA A 186 -7.77 -15.26 10.85
N LEU A 187 -8.97 -15.07 11.41
CA LEU A 187 -10.16 -15.87 11.14
C LEU A 187 -10.89 -15.31 9.91
N LEU A 188 -11.32 -16.18 9.00
CA LEU A 188 -12.00 -15.81 7.74
C LEU A 188 -13.19 -16.73 7.47
N GLY A 189 -14.10 -16.29 6.59
CA GLY A 189 -15.31 -17.05 6.23
C GLY A 189 -16.13 -17.41 7.46
N ASP A 190 -16.75 -18.59 7.45
CA ASP A 190 -17.63 -19.02 8.55
C ASP A 190 -16.94 -19.16 9.92
N ALA A 191 -15.61 -19.25 9.95
CA ALA A 191 -14.85 -19.24 11.20
C ALA A 191 -14.85 -17.86 11.88
N ALA A 192 -15.05 -16.79 11.11
CA ALA A 192 -15.20 -15.41 11.61
C ALA A 192 -16.67 -14.93 11.61
N HIS A 193 -17.40 -15.22 10.53
CA HIS A 193 -18.72 -14.64 10.27
C HIS A 193 -19.68 -15.67 9.63
N GLY A 194 -19.98 -16.77 10.33
CA GLY A 194 -20.92 -17.77 9.82
C GLY A 194 -22.32 -17.21 9.50
N PHE A 195 -22.89 -17.58 8.34
CA PHE A 195 -24.16 -17.06 7.83
C PHE A 195 -25.29 -18.08 7.88
N LEU A 196 -26.52 -17.59 8.05
CA LEU A 196 -27.70 -18.38 7.74
C LEU A 196 -27.89 -18.48 6.22
N PRO A 197 -28.32 -19.63 5.67
CA PRO A 197 -28.35 -19.89 4.23
C PRO A 197 -29.58 -19.26 3.53
N HIS A 198 -29.97 -18.06 3.92
CA HIS A 198 -31.19 -17.40 3.44
C HIS A 198 -30.96 -16.44 2.28
N GLN A 199 -29.71 -16.04 2.04
CA GLN A 199 -29.35 -15.03 1.03
C GLN A 199 -28.17 -15.44 0.14
N GLY A 200 -27.62 -16.65 0.30
CA GLY A 200 -26.56 -17.17 -0.56
C GLY A 200 -25.20 -16.46 -0.47
N GLN A 201 -24.97 -15.63 0.56
CA GLN A 201 -23.78 -14.76 0.64
C GLN A 201 -22.60 -15.33 1.42
N GLY A 202 -22.74 -16.38 2.23
CA GLY A 202 -21.62 -16.84 3.07
C GLY A 202 -20.37 -17.21 2.27
N GLY A 203 -20.52 -18.01 1.22
CA GLY A 203 -19.42 -18.33 0.31
C GLY A 203 -18.86 -17.12 -0.44
N ALA A 204 -19.71 -16.17 -0.84
CA ALA A 204 -19.27 -14.95 -1.51
C ALA A 204 -18.46 -14.04 -0.57
N GLN A 205 -18.90 -13.87 0.68
CA GLN A 205 -18.18 -13.11 1.70
C GLN A 205 -16.83 -13.76 2.06
N ALA A 206 -16.76 -15.10 2.10
CA ALA A 206 -15.48 -15.81 2.27
C ALA A 206 -14.54 -15.61 1.06
N ILE A 207 -15.07 -15.48 -0.16
CA ILE A 207 -14.27 -15.13 -1.35
C ILE A 207 -13.79 -13.67 -1.26
N GLU A 208 -14.65 -12.74 -0.83
CA GLU A 208 -14.28 -11.34 -0.61
C GLU A 208 -13.15 -11.22 0.45
N ASP A 209 -13.21 -12.00 1.54
CA ASP A 209 -12.11 -12.05 2.53
C ASP A 209 -10.77 -12.40 1.88
N ASN A 210 -10.76 -13.42 1.03
CA ASN A 210 -9.55 -13.85 0.32
C ASN A 210 -9.11 -12.81 -0.73
N ALA A 211 -10.03 -12.12 -1.39
CA ALA A 211 -9.72 -11.03 -2.30
C ALA A 211 -9.06 -9.86 -1.56
N ALA A 212 -9.56 -9.51 -0.37
CA ALA A 212 -8.96 -8.48 0.49
C ALA A 212 -7.56 -8.89 0.97
N ILE A 213 -7.37 -10.14 1.39
CA ILE A 213 -6.03 -10.68 1.72
C ILE A 213 -5.09 -10.57 0.51
N GLY A 214 -5.54 -10.99 -0.68
CA GLY A 214 -4.73 -10.88 -1.90
C GLY A 214 -4.32 -9.45 -2.24
N ALA A 215 -5.19 -8.47 -1.99
CA ALA A 215 -4.88 -7.06 -2.19
C ALA A 215 -3.89 -6.51 -1.14
N LEU A 216 -3.99 -6.97 0.11
CA LEU A 216 -3.21 -6.47 1.24
C LEU A 216 -1.82 -7.10 1.38
N PHE A 217 -1.59 -8.25 0.74
CA PHE A 217 -0.35 -9.01 0.79
C PHE A 217 0.25 -9.24 -0.61
N PRO A 218 0.72 -8.19 -1.30
CA PRO A 218 1.50 -8.36 -2.52
C PRO A 218 2.80 -9.16 -2.27
N LEU A 219 3.42 -9.67 -3.33
CA LEU A 219 4.55 -10.62 -3.24
C LEU A 219 5.79 -10.09 -2.51
N ASP A 220 5.95 -8.77 -2.44
CA ASP A 220 7.05 -8.07 -1.77
C ASP A 220 6.74 -7.69 -0.31
N THR A 221 5.62 -8.19 0.26
CA THR A 221 5.23 -7.92 1.64
C THR A 221 6.27 -8.42 2.62
N GLN A 222 6.74 -7.53 3.51
CA GLN A 222 7.71 -7.88 4.53
C GLN A 222 7.05 -8.59 5.71
N SER A 223 7.77 -9.55 6.30
CA SER A 223 7.28 -10.34 7.44
C SER A 223 6.99 -9.51 8.70
N THR A 224 7.58 -8.31 8.79
CA THR A 224 7.35 -7.30 9.83
C THR A 224 5.98 -6.63 9.70
N ASP A 225 5.42 -6.57 8.49
CA ASP A 225 4.19 -5.82 8.21
C ASP A 225 2.93 -6.67 8.42
N ILE A 226 3.09 -7.99 8.46
CA ILE A 226 2.01 -8.98 8.50
C ILE A 226 0.93 -8.63 9.52
N GLN A 227 1.31 -8.40 10.78
CA GLN A 227 0.32 -8.14 11.83
C GLN A 227 -0.50 -6.88 11.53
N GLN A 228 0.16 -5.84 11.01
CA GLN A 228 -0.52 -4.61 10.63
C GLN A 228 -1.41 -4.82 9.40
N ARG A 229 -0.97 -5.59 8.39
CA ARG A 229 -1.77 -5.95 7.21
C ARG A 229 -3.02 -6.76 7.56
N LEU A 230 -2.93 -7.69 8.52
CA LEU A 230 -4.10 -8.43 9.01
C LEU A 230 -5.13 -7.48 9.65
N LYS A 231 -4.70 -6.45 10.38
CA LYS A 231 -5.62 -5.42 10.92
C LYS A 231 -6.29 -4.61 9.81
N LEU A 232 -5.59 -4.31 8.71
CA LEU A 232 -6.20 -3.67 7.54
C LEU A 232 -7.24 -4.58 6.87
N CYS A 233 -7.07 -5.91 6.90
CA CYS A 233 -8.08 -6.85 6.42
C CYS A 233 -9.36 -6.73 7.25
N VAL A 234 -9.24 -6.64 8.57
CA VAL A 234 -10.38 -6.40 9.46
C VAL A 234 -11.05 -5.05 9.15
N GLN A 235 -10.27 -4.00 8.89
CA GLN A 235 -10.81 -2.70 8.47
C GLN A 235 -11.61 -2.82 7.16
N ALA A 236 -11.14 -3.60 6.19
CA ALA A 236 -11.77 -3.76 4.89
C ALA A 236 -13.03 -4.65 4.92
N ARG A 237 -13.10 -5.60 5.87
CA ARG A 237 -14.08 -6.70 5.81
C ARG A 237 -15.13 -6.69 6.91
N TYR A 238 -14.77 -6.27 8.13
CA TYR A 238 -15.62 -6.45 9.31
C TYR A 238 -17.03 -5.89 9.14
N ASP A 239 -17.14 -4.57 8.92
CA ASP A 239 -18.46 -3.91 8.89
C ASP A 239 -19.34 -4.46 7.77
N ARG A 240 -18.71 -4.82 6.64
CA ARG A 240 -19.41 -5.39 5.49
C ARG A 240 -19.90 -6.81 5.76
N ALA A 241 -19.03 -7.69 6.26
CA ALA A 241 -19.39 -9.07 6.56
C ALA A 241 -20.49 -9.14 7.62
N THR A 242 -20.38 -8.34 8.69
CA THR A 242 -21.40 -8.24 9.74
C THR A 242 -22.73 -7.72 9.19
N LEU A 243 -22.72 -6.66 8.36
CA LEU A 243 -23.94 -6.14 7.74
C LEU A 243 -24.64 -7.20 6.89
N VAL A 244 -23.89 -7.94 6.07
CA VAL A 244 -24.44 -9.02 5.25
C VAL A 244 -24.93 -10.16 6.14
N GLN A 245 -24.25 -10.48 7.24
CA GLN A 245 -24.65 -11.50 8.21
C GLN A 245 -26.01 -11.15 8.81
N ASP A 246 -26.21 -9.90 9.21
CA ASP A 246 -27.47 -9.41 9.73
C ASP A 246 -28.61 -9.47 8.70
N PHE A 247 -28.34 -9.18 7.43
CA PHE A 247 -29.34 -9.39 6.39
C PHE A 247 -29.76 -10.85 6.26
N THR A 248 -28.83 -11.80 6.44
CA THR A 248 -29.19 -13.22 6.42
C THR A 248 -30.05 -13.60 7.62
N ARG A 249 -29.78 -13.04 8.81
CA ARG A 249 -30.58 -13.22 10.03
C ARG A 249 -31.99 -12.66 9.85
N GLN A 250 -32.13 -11.46 9.30
CA GLN A 250 -33.43 -10.84 9.04
C GLN A 250 -34.29 -11.61 8.03
N ALA A 251 -33.63 -12.29 7.06
CA ALA A 251 -34.28 -13.10 6.04
C ALA A 251 -34.66 -14.53 6.48
N ALA A 252 -34.31 -14.91 7.71
CA ALA A 252 -34.85 -16.09 8.35
C ALA A 252 -36.37 -15.96 8.51
N PHE A 253 -37.07 -17.08 8.52
CA PHE A 253 -38.46 -17.12 8.94
C PHE A 253 -38.54 -17.32 10.45
N GLU A 254 -39.61 -16.83 11.06
CA GLU A 254 -39.81 -16.97 12.50
C GLU A 254 -40.06 -18.43 12.87
N THR A 255 -39.34 -18.95 13.86
CA THR A 255 -39.57 -20.27 14.45
C THR A 255 -39.71 -20.14 15.97
N PRO A 256 -40.36 -21.10 16.66
CA PRO A 256 -40.59 -21.00 18.10
C PRO A 256 -39.32 -20.85 18.95
N ARG A 257 -38.19 -21.42 18.52
CA ARG A 257 -36.89 -21.30 19.19
C ARG A 257 -35.87 -20.42 18.46
N GLY A 258 -36.24 -19.85 17.32
CA GLY A 258 -35.36 -18.98 16.53
C GLY A 258 -35.19 -17.60 17.18
N LYS A 259 -33.95 -17.10 17.24
CA LYS A 259 -33.64 -15.73 17.70
C LYS A 259 -33.81 -14.66 16.61
N HIS A 260 -33.91 -15.08 15.34
CA HIS A 260 -33.85 -14.21 14.16
C HIS A 260 -35.03 -14.47 13.22
N GLY A 261 -35.30 -13.52 12.32
CA GLY A 261 -36.28 -13.65 11.24
C GLY A 261 -37.38 -12.59 11.22
N GLY A 262 -38.22 -12.64 10.18
CA GLY A 262 -39.47 -11.85 10.08
C GLY A 262 -39.31 -10.35 9.81
N LYS A 263 -38.09 -9.88 9.51
CA LYS A 263 -37.74 -8.45 9.47
C LYS A 263 -37.06 -8.00 8.19
N VAL A 264 -37.39 -8.57 7.03
CA VAL A 264 -36.82 -8.10 5.76
C VAL A 264 -37.36 -6.70 5.46
N ILE A 265 -36.56 -5.67 5.73
CA ILE A 265 -36.99 -4.27 5.65
C ILE A 265 -36.90 -3.75 4.20
N ASP A 266 -35.85 -4.10 3.46
CA ASP A 266 -35.62 -3.64 2.09
C ASP A 266 -34.76 -4.62 1.24
N PRO A 267 -35.37 -5.43 0.35
CA PRO A 267 -34.64 -6.32 -0.55
C PRO A 267 -33.70 -5.59 -1.54
N MET A 268 -33.96 -4.33 -1.88
CA MET A 268 -33.12 -3.57 -2.82
C MET A 268 -31.82 -3.12 -2.17
N GLN A 269 -31.86 -2.74 -0.89
CA GLN A 269 -30.66 -2.43 -0.12
C GLN A 269 -29.69 -3.63 -0.08
N PHE A 270 -30.22 -4.84 0.12
CA PHE A 270 -29.42 -6.07 0.09
C PHE A 270 -28.74 -6.27 -1.27
N MET A 271 -29.50 -6.14 -2.37
CA MET A 271 -28.96 -6.29 -3.73
C MET A 271 -27.85 -5.26 -4.01
N GLN A 272 -28.08 -4.00 -3.68
CA GLN A 272 -27.10 -2.93 -3.88
C GLN A 272 -25.83 -3.20 -3.07
N THR A 273 -25.96 -3.59 -1.80
CA THR A 273 -24.82 -3.89 -0.93
C THR A 273 -23.98 -5.02 -1.50
N ASN A 274 -24.59 -6.12 -1.97
CA ASN A 274 -23.83 -7.28 -2.41
C ASN A 274 -23.25 -7.14 -3.82
N LEU A 275 -23.96 -6.49 -4.74
CA LEU A 275 -23.60 -6.53 -6.17
C LEU A 275 -22.78 -5.32 -6.66
N SER A 276 -22.58 -4.29 -5.83
CA SER A 276 -21.86 -3.06 -6.22
C SER A 276 -20.44 -2.94 -5.66
N HIS A 277 -19.93 -3.99 -5.01
CA HIS A 277 -18.65 -3.93 -4.29
C HIS A 277 -17.58 -4.79 -4.94
N ASP A 278 -16.39 -4.21 -5.08
CA ASP A 278 -15.17 -4.96 -5.37
C ASP A 278 -14.27 -4.96 -4.12
N SER A 279 -14.14 -6.14 -3.50
CA SER A 279 -13.38 -6.29 -2.27
C SER A 279 -11.86 -6.17 -2.46
N TYR A 280 -11.35 -6.49 -3.65
CA TYR A 280 -9.92 -6.34 -3.94
C TYR A 280 -9.58 -4.86 -4.04
N ASP A 281 -10.32 -4.11 -4.86
CA ASP A 281 -10.08 -2.68 -5.07
C ASP A 281 -10.27 -1.86 -3.78
N HIS A 282 -11.30 -2.20 -2.99
CA HIS A 282 -11.53 -1.55 -1.71
C HIS A 282 -10.35 -1.74 -0.75
N ALA A 283 -9.89 -2.99 -0.59
CA ALA A 283 -8.76 -3.32 0.28
C ALA A 283 -7.43 -2.75 -0.26
N HIS A 284 -7.23 -2.73 -1.58
CA HIS A 284 -6.06 -2.11 -2.21
C HIS A 284 -6.03 -0.60 -1.96
N GLY A 285 -7.17 0.08 -2.05
CA GLY A 285 -7.26 1.50 -1.70
C GLY A 285 -6.89 1.78 -0.23
N ILE A 286 -7.27 0.89 0.70
CA ILE A 286 -6.85 0.95 2.11
C ILE A 286 -5.34 0.77 2.22
N LEU A 287 -4.77 -0.22 1.52
CA LEU A 287 -3.34 -0.47 1.49
C LEU A 287 -2.53 0.75 1.07
N ILE A 288 -2.90 1.35 -0.07
CA ILE A 288 -2.20 2.50 -0.65
C ILE A 288 -2.20 3.70 0.30
N ARG A 289 -3.34 3.98 0.94
CA ARG A 289 -3.43 5.04 1.95
C ARG A 289 -2.54 4.76 3.16
N HIS A 290 -2.58 3.52 3.66
CA HIS A 290 -1.76 3.11 4.80
C HIS A 290 -0.26 3.21 4.50
N LEU A 291 0.19 2.72 3.33
CA LEU A 291 1.58 2.83 2.89
C LEU A 291 2.01 4.31 2.83
N ASN A 292 1.17 5.17 2.27
CA ASN A 292 1.48 6.59 2.15
C ASN A 292 1.49 7.33 3.51
N GLU A 293 0.67 6.92 4.47
CA GLU A 293 0.69 7.47 5.82
C GLU A 293 1.96 7.11 6.59
N ASN A 294 2.54 5.93 6.29
CA ASN A 294 3.71 5.39 6.97
C ASN A 294 5.02 5.53 6.16
N ALA A 295 4.97 6.16 4.98
CA ALA A 295 6.15 6.40 4.16
C ALA A 295 7.14 7.33 4.87
N LEU A 296 8.44 7.09 4.67
CA LEU A 296 9.51 7.94 5.20
C LEU A 296 9.35 9.42 4.79
N TYR A 297 8.96 9.64 3.53
CA TYR A 297 8.62 10.95 2.98
C TYR A 297 7.27 10.91 2.27
N ARG A 298 6.39 11.82 2.66
CA ARG A 298 5.04 11.96 2.09
C ARG A 298 5.04 13.08 1.06
N ARG A 299 4.96 12.71 -0.22
CA ARG A 299 5.08 13.62 -1.36
C ARG A 299 3.86 13.55 -2.25
N ILE A 300 3.49 14.69 -2.83
CA ILE A 300 2.43 14.73 -3.83
C ILE A 300 2.90 14.07 -5.14
N PRO A 301 2.01 13.40 -5.89
CA PRO A 301 0.58 13.18 -5.63
C PRO A 301 0.32 12.02 -4.64
N MET A 302 -0.45 12.30 -3.58
CA MET A 302 -0.71 11.34 -2.50
C MET A 302 -1.65 10.18 -2.88
N SER A 303 -2.39 10.33 -3.99
CA SER A 303 -3.42 9.36 -4.42
C SER A 303 -2.85 8.03 -4.93
N PHE A 304 -1.54 7.97 -5.20
CA PHE A 304 -0.90 6.82 -5.84
C PHE A 304 0.03 6.04 -4.89
N GLY A 305 -0.02 6.35 -3.59
CA GLY A 305 0.86 5.75 -2.59
C GLY A 305 2.16 6.53 -2.40
N PRO A 306 3.15 5.92 -1.74
CA PRO A 306 4.47 6.51 -1.55
C PRO A 306 5.14 6.83 -2.89
N SER A 307 5.69 8.04 -3.02
CA SER A 307 6.48 8.40 -4.20
C SER A 307 7.93 7.87 -4.06
N PRO A 308 8.42 7.03 -4.98
CA PRO A 308 9.77 6.48 -4.91
C PRO A 308 10.81 7.56 -5.24
N GLY A 309 12.04 7.38 -4.77
CA GLY A 309 13.10 8.35 -5.00
C GLY A 309 14.42 7.94 -4.37
N PRO A 310 15.38 8.88 -4.23
CA PRO A 310 16.72 8.58 -3.72
C PRO A 310 16.76 8.03 -2.30
N ARG A 311 15.66 8.16 -1.52
CA ARG A 311 15.62 7.81 -0.09
C ARG A 311 14.60 6.76 0.27
N GLN A 312 13.62 6.46 -0.60
CA GLN A 312 12.60 5.45 -0.34
C GLN A 312 12.10 4.76 -1.62
N ASP A 313 11.56 3.55 -1.47
CA ASP A 313 10.94 2.77 -2.54
C ASP A 313 9.43 3.03 -2.70
N LEU A 314 8.75 2.20 -3.49
CA LEU A 314 7.30 2.25 -3.73
C LEU A 314 6.44 1.90 -2.50
N ASN A 315 7.03 1.26 -1.50
CA ASN A 315 6.39 0.95 -0.23
C ASN A 315 6.67 2.04 0.83
N GLY A 316 7.42 3.09 0.46
CA GLY A 316 7.81 4.17 1.37
C GLY A 316 8.92 3.76 2.35
N ILE A 317 9.61 2.65 2.07
CA ILE A 317 10.65 2.08 2.92
C ILE A 317 12.01 2.62 2.49
N GLN A 318 12.86 2.95 3.47
CA GLN A 318 14.23 3.37 3.19
C GLN A 318 15.04 2.25 2.53
N TRP A 319 15.77 2.60 1.48
CA TRP A 319 16.71 1.72 0.80
C TRP A 319 18.12 2.31 0.80
N LYS A 320 19.11 1.43 0.66
CA LYS A 320 20.52 1.82 0.54
C LYS A 320 20.87 1.85 -0.94
N PRO A 321 20.92 3.02 -1.59
CA PRO A 321 21.28 3.09 -2.99
C PRO A 321 22.74 2.62 -3.18
N LEU A 322 23.01 2.03 -4.35
CA LEU A 322 24.39 1.75 -4.80
C LEU A 322 25.29 2.99 -4.68
N LYS A 323 26.60 2.78 -4.51
CA LYS A 323 27.58 3.88 -4.47
C LYS A 323 27.61 4.57 -5.85
N PRO A 324 27.16 5.83 -5.97
CA PRO A 324 27.20 6.54 -7.26
C PRO A 324 28.64 6.92 -7.60
N THR A 325 28.93 7.01 -8.90
CA THR A 325 30.15 7.67 -9.37
C THR A 325 29.88 9.17 -9.51
N TYR A 326 30.93 9.98 -9.33
CA TYR A 326 30.81 11.43 -9.44
C TYR A 326 32.06 12.10 -9.99
N LYS A 327 31.85 13.28 -10.58
CA LYS A 327 32.88 14.24 -10.96
C LYS A 327 32.44 15.62 -10.51
N THR A 328 33.23 16.27 -9.66
CA THR A 328 32.98 17.60 -9.12
C THR A 328 34.07 18.57 -9.56
N SER A 329 33.71 19.56 -10.37
CA SER A 329 34.54 20.71 -10.73
C SER A 329 34.21 21.88 -9.82
N TYR A 330 35.20 22.60 -9.30
CA TYR A 330 34.96 23.69 -8.35
C TYR A 330 35.92 24.87 -8.51
N ILE A 331 35.44 26.05 -8.12
CA ILE A 331 36.21 27.30 -8.00
C ILE A 331 35.90 27.91 -6.64
N THR A 332 36.82 27.76 -5.68
CA THR A 332 36.81 28.51 -4.42
C THR A 332 37.46 29.86 -4.62
N PHE A 333 36.78 30.92 -4.20
CA PHE A 333 37.24 32.29 -4.36
C PHE A 333 37.04 33.14 -3.11
N LYS A 334 37.83 34.20 -3.02
CA LYS A 334 37.75 35.26 -2.03
C LYS A 334 36.93 36.42 -2.57
N THR A 335 36.09 36.99 -1.71
CA THR A 335 35.33 38.21 -2.02
C THR A 335 35.06 39.02 -0.75
N TYR A 336 34.53 40.23 -0.91
CA TYR A 336 34.05 41.04 0.19
C TYR A 336 32.81 40.38 0.82
N LYS A 337 32.83 40.26 2.15
CA LYS A 337 31.74 39.72 2.97
C LYS A 337 30.39 40.39 2.65
N SER A 338 30.39 41.70 2.40
CA SER A 338 29.19 42.47 2.06
C SER A 338 28.44 41.92 0.84
N TYR A 339 29.12 41.36 -0.17
CA TYR A 339 28.45 40.76 -1.33
C TYR A 339 27.71 39.47 -0.95
N LEU A 340 28.39 38.57 -0.23
CA LEU A 340 27.82 37.25 0.13
C LEU A 340 26.72 37.36 1.18
N LEU A 341 26.81 38.31 2.12
CA LEU A 341 25.75 38.51 3.12
C LEU A 341 24.41 38.92 2.50
N THR A 342 24.40 39.54 1.31
CA THR A 342 23.15 39.86 0.61
C THR A 342 22.38 38.64 0.10
N LEU A 343 23.00 37.46 0.12
CA LEU A 343 22.39 36.19 -0.28
C LEU A 343 21.77 35.43 0.90
N LEU A 344 22.02 35.86 2.14
CA LEU A 344 21.47 35.22 3.33
C LEU A 344 19.98 35.58 3.47
N PRO A 345 19.11 34.63 3.87
CA PRO A 345 17.67 34.84 3.86
C PRO A 345 17.16 35.64 5.07
N SER A 346 17.94 35.71 6.15
CA SER A 346 17.58 36.46 7.37
C SER A 346 18.83 36.78 8.21
N ASP A 347 18.67 37.68 9.18
CA ASP A 347 19.72 38.07 10.14
C ASP A 347 20.13 36.96 11.12
N ASP A 348 19.36 35.86 11.16
CA ASP A 348 19.68 34.66 11.93
C ASP A 348 20.85 33.88 11.32
N PHE A 349 21.14 34.09 10.02
CA PHE A 349 22.34 33.58 9.34
C PHE A 349 23.45 34.62 9.41
N GLN A 350 24.61 34.24 9.94
CA GLN A 350 25.76 35.12 10.10
C GLN A 350 27.02 34.38 9.69
N THR A 351 28.05 35.09 9.25
CA THR A 351 29.36 34.47 9.05
C THR A 351 30.17 34.47 10.35
N SER A 352 30.91 33.39 10.59
CA SER A 352 31.93 33.31 11.64
C SER A 352 33.27 33.95 11.26
N THR A 353 33.44 34.42 10.02
CA THR A 353 34.69 35.06 9.60
C THR A 353 34.85 36.48 10.16
N GLU A 354 36.03 36.74 10.71
CA GLU A 354 36.46 38.07 11.15
C GLU A 354 36.91 38.94 9.96
N GLY A 355 36.73 40.26 10.09
CA GLY A 355 37.12 41.23 9.06
C GLY A 355 36.16 41.32 7.86
N MET A 356 36.66 41.87 6.75
CA MET A 356 35.86 42.23 5.58
C MET A 356 35.83 41.15 4.48
N TRP A 357 36.61 40.09 4.62
CA TRP A 357 36.74 39.03 3.61
C TRP A 357 35.89 37.81 3.96
N ALA A 358 35.42 37.13 2.92
CA ALA A 358 34.74 35.84 3.01
C ALA A 358 35.12 34.96 1.82
N THR A 359 34.86 33.67 1.93
CA THR A 359 35.12 32.70 0.86
C THR A 359 33.82 32.05 0.40
N ALA A 360 33.76 31.70 -0.86
CA ALA A 360 32.68 30.93 -1.43
C ALA A 360 33.19 30.00 -2.54
N THR A 361 32.43 28.95 -2.84
CA THR A 361 32.76 27.98 -3.87
C THR A 361 31.62 27.83 -4.86
N PHE A 362 31.89 28.04 -6.14
CA PHE A 362 31.05 27.47 -7.20
C PHE A 362 31.45 26.02 -7.41
N SER A 363 30.49 25.10 -7.39
CA SER A 363 30.72 23.67 -7.54
C SER A 363 29.75 23.08 -8.54
N VAL A 364 30.28 22.34 -9.50
CA VAL A 364 29.56 21.59 -10.52
C VAL A 364 29.78 20.12 -10.27
N THR A 365 28.74 19.36 -9.94
CA THR A 365 28.84 17.92 -9.73
C THR A 365 27.99 17.18 -10.74
N ARG A 366 28.61 16.24 -11.46
CA ARG A 366 27.94 15.21 -12.25
C ARG A 366 27.86 13.94 -11.41
N LEU A 367 26.66 13.40 -11.21
CA LEU A 367 26.42 12.09 -10.61
C LEU A 367 26.01 11.10 -11.69
N GLU A 368 26.45 9.84 -11.57
CA GLU A 368 26.09 8.75 -12.49
C GLU A 368 25.79 7.46 -11.72
N ASN A 369 25.22 6.47 -12.43
CA ASN A 369 24.86 5.16 -11.88
C ASN A 369 23.86 5.23 -10.70
N LEU A 370 22.83 6.08 -10.83
CA LEU A 370 21.81 6.24 -9.79
C LEU A 370 20.67 5.23 -9.98
N GLU A 371 20.57 4.28 -9.06
CA GLU A 371 19.57 3.19 -9.09
C GLU A 371 18.13 3.71 -9.13
N TRP A 372 17.83 4.74 -8.33
CA TRP A 372 16.51 5.39 -8.30
C TRP A 372 16.16 6.16 -9.58
N LEU A 373 17.13 6.36 -10.48
CA LEU A 373 16.93 6.87 -11.84
C LEU A 373 17.19 5.79 -12.91
N GLY A 374 17.13 4.50 -12.55
CA GLY A 374 17.36 3.40 -13.48
C GLY A 374 18.76 3.41 -14.10
N GLY A 375 19.79 3.74 -13.30
CA GLY A 375 21.19 3.78 -13.71
C GLY A 375 21.64 5.09 -14.37
N ARG A 376 20.72 6.04 -14.60
CA ARG A 376 21.05 7.36 -15.19
C ARG A 376 21.75 8.27 -14.17
N GLY A 377 22.20 9.42 -14.65
CA GLY A 377 22.86 10.45 -13.88
C GLY A 377 22.28 11.84 -14.13
N TYR A 378 22.56 12.79 -13.25
CA TYR A 378 22.23 14.22 -13.44
C TYR A 378 23.39 15.12 -13.01
N SER A 379 23.31 16.40 -13.38
CA SER A 379 24.31 17.41 -13.04
C SER A 379 23.71 18.48 -12.13
N MET A 380 24.54 19.06 -11.27
CA MET A 380 24.14 20.14 -10.39
C MET A 380 25.23 21.23 -10.32
N LEU A 381 24.84 22.49 -10.25
CA LEU A 381 25.71 23.66 -10.05
C LEU A 381 25.25 24.43 -8.82
N GLY A 382 26.08 24.52 -7.80
CA GLY A 382 25.79 25.21 -6.54
C GLY A 382 26.80 26.31 -6.22
N LEU A 383 26.33 27.35 -5.50
CA LEU A 383 27.19 28.34 -4.84
C LEU A 383 27.18 28.07 -3.33
N TYR A 384 28.32 27.77 -2.74
CA TYR A 384 28.46 27.51 -1.31
C TYR A 384 29.14 28.71 -0.65
N VAL A 385 28.45 29.38 0.27
CA VAL A 385 28.99 30.48 1.08
C VAL A 385 29.55 29.87 2.36
N HIS A 386 30.86 29.97 2.56
CA HIS A 386 31.54 29.27 3.65
C HIS A 386 31.37 29.97 5.00
N ASP A 387 31.58 29.18 6.07
CA ASP A 387 31.69 29.66 7.44
C ASP A 387 30.43 30.38 7.96
N ILE A 388 29.26 29.83 7.64
CA ILE A 388 27.98 30.38 8.09
C ILE A 388 27.49 29.69 9.37
N VAL A 389 26.95 30.50 10.27
CA VAL A 389 26.34 30.12 11.54
C VAL A 389 24.89 30.56 11.56
N HIS A 390 23.97 29.66 11.92
CA HIS A 390 22.56 29.97 12.16
C HIS A 390 22.24 29.91 13.66
N LYS A 391 21.77 31.04 14.23
CA LYS A 391 21.63 31.23 15.69
C LYS A 391 20.42 30.53 16.32
N ARG A 392 19.41 30.14 15.54
CA ARG A 392 18.16 29.55 16.05
C ARG A 392 17.85 28.22 15.37
N PHE A 393 18.38 27.13 15.89
CA PHE A 393 17.93 25.79 15.48
C PHE A 393 16.87 25.27 16.44
N SER A 394 15.62 25.13 15.97
CA SER A 394 14.52 24.53 16.73
C SER A 394 14.34 23.03 16.47
N GLY A 395 15.34 22.35 15.91
CA GLY A 395 15.25 20.94 15.52
C GLY A 395 15.63 19.92 16.60
N SER A 396 16.04 20.35 17.81
CA SER A 396 16.24 19.43 18.93
C SER A 396 14.94 19.31 19.74
N HIS A 397 14.45 18.08 19.93
CA HIS A 397 13.38 17.77 20.89
C HIS A 397 13.80 18.01 22.36
N SER A 398 14.97 18.62 22.60
CA SER A 398 15.62 18.75 23.90
C SER A 398 15.83 20.20 24.36
N GLY A 399 15.02 21.16 23.88
CA GLY A 399 14.90 22.50 24.48
C GLY A 399 16.15 23.40 24.48
N ASN A 400 17.30 22.92 23.99
CA ASN A 400 18.54 23.70 23.87
C ASN A 400 18.70 24.20 22.43
N SER A 401 18.82 25.53 22.28
CA SER A 401 19.18 26.18 21.02
C SER A 401 20.64 25.85 20.67
N ALA A 402 20.85 24.87 19.79
CA ALA A 402 22.16 24.61 19.20
C ALA A 402 22.38 25.55 18.01
N GLU A 403 23.60 26.07 17.84
CA GLU A 403 23.99 26.76 16.61
C GLU A 403 24.24 25.74 15.50
N LEU A 404 23.72 26.00 14.30
CA LEU A 404 24.15 25.24 13.10
C LEU A 404 25.33 25.96 12.46
N LYS A 405 26.40 25.22 12.17
CA LYS A 405 27.58 25.74 11.46
C LYS A 405 27.81 24.95 10.18
N GLY A 406 28.09 25.64 9.09
CA GLY A 406 28.31 24.98 7.80
C GLY A 406 28.41 25.96 6.64
N ASP A 407 28.34 25.42 5.43
CA ASP A 407 28.35 26.19 4.19
C ASP A 407 26.91 26.48 3.76
N PHE A 408 26.52 27.74 3.64
CA PHE A 408 25.17 28.09 3.19
C PHE A 408 25.05 27.94 1.67
N LEU A 409 24.05 27.19 1.22
CA LEU A 409 23.74 26.99 -0.20
C LEU A 409 22.51 27.82 -0.59
N PRO A 410 22.68 29.10 -1.01
CA PRO A 410 21.56 29.95 -1.43
C PRO A 410 20.79 29.38 -2.64
N VAL A 411 21.48 28.72 -3.57
CA VAL A 411 20.87 28.13 -4.76
C VAL A 411 21.66 26.92 -5.25
N LEU A 412 20.94 25.89 -5.69
CA LEU A 412 21.46 24.73 -6.40
C LEU A 412 20.69 24.56 -7.72
N PHE A 413 21.36 24.73 -8.84
CA PHE A 413 20.81 24.46 -10.16
C PHE A 413 20.94 22.98 -10.47
N GLU A 414 19.91 22.35 -11.01
CA GLU A 414 19.95 20.96 -11.50
C GLU A 414 19.31 20.84 -12.88
N ASN A 415 19.75 19.86 -13.66
CA ASN A 415 19.28 19.66 -15.04
C ASN A 415 18.16 18.62 -15.18
N MET A 416 17.52 18.20 -14.09
CA MET A 416 16.46 17.19 -14.09
C MET A 416 15.42 17.49 -13.01
N ALA A 417 14.13 17.27 -13.30
CA ALA A 417 13.04 17.58 -12.38
C ALA A 417 13.03 16.66 -11.16
N ASP A 418 13.31 15.37 -11.34
CA ASP A 418 13.26 14.34 -10.29
C ASP A 418 14.14 14.68 -9.05
N PRO A 419 15.44 15.01 -9.20
CA PRO A 419 16.27 15.41 -8.06
C PRO A 419 15.86 16.78 -7.47
N ILE A 420 15.25 17.67 -8.26
CA ILE A 420 14.72 18.95 -7.80
C ILE A 420 13.53 18.71 -6.86
N ILE A 421 12.54 17.95 -7.31
CA ILE A 421 11.31 17.67 -6.56
C ILE A 421 11.64 16.94 -5.25
N THR A 422 12.38 15.83 -5.35
CA THR A 422 12.81 15.06 -4.16
C THR A 422 13.60 15.93 -3.18
N GLY A 423 14.58 16.71 -3.65
CA GLY A 423 15.41 17.55 -2.79
C GLY A 423 14.65 18.68 -2.09
N ARG A 424 13.70 19.32 -2.79
CA ARG A 424 12.89 20.41 -2.20
C ARG A 424 11.90 19.89 -1.17
N GLU A 425 11.16 18.84 -1.51
CA GLU A 425 10.07 18.34 -0.66
C GLU A 425 10.60 17.59 0.56
N GLU A 426 11.61 16.73 0.38
CA GLU A 426 12.11 15.84 1.43
C GLU A 426 13.04 16.55 2.42
N ILE A 427 13.98 17.36 1.91
CA ILE A 427 15.10 17.88 2.71
C ILE A 427 15.28 19.41 2.66
N GLY A 428 14.46 20.11 1.86
CA GLY A 428 14.42 21.58 1.86
C GLY A 428 15.56 22.26 1.11
N PHE A 429 16.16 21.59 0.13
CA PHE A 429 17.22 22.21 -0.67
C PHE A 429 16.67 23.32 -1.57
N SER A 430 17.44 24.41 -1.74
CA SER A 430 17.11 25.56 -2.61
C SER A 430 17.33 25.25 -4.10
N LYS A 431 16.63 24.23 -4.61
CA LYS A 431 16.84 23.72 -5.97
C LYS A 431 16.00 24.44 -7.02
N VAL A 432 16.61 24.74 -8.16
CA VAL A 432 15.95 25.27 -9.36
C VAL A 432 16.48 24.59 -10.60
N PHE A 433 15.71 24.63 -11.69
CA PHE A 433 16.14 24.04 -12.95
C PHE A 433 17.12 24.94 -13.70
N ALA A 434 18.15 24.35 -14.30
CA ALA A 434 18.92 24.94 -15.39
C ALA A 434 19.45 23.85 -16.32
N THR A 435 19.58 24.17 -17.60
CA THR A 435 20.41 23.37 -18.52
C THR A 435 21.86 23.49 -18.06
N LEU A 436 22.56 22.36 -17.89
CA LEU A 436 23.96 22.31 -17.44
C LEU A 436 24.75 21.49 -18.48
N ASP A 437 25.28 22.19 -19.48
CA ASP A 437 25.96 21.59 -20.61
C ASP A 437 27.48 21.59 -20.40
N GLU A 438 28.07 20.41 -20.39
CA GLU A 438 29.51 20.25 -20.51
C GLU A 438 29.91 20.51 -21.98
N LYS A 439 30.34 21.74 -22.29
CA LYS A 439 30.67 22.16 -23.66
C LYS A 439 32.02 21.58 -24.12
N ALA A 440 32.94 21.40 -23.20
CA ALA A 440 34.23 20.76 -23.45
C ALA A 440 34.79 20.16 -22.16
N SER A 441 35.27 18.93 -22.22
CA SER A 441 36.12 18.35 -21.18
C SER A 441 37.25 17.57 -21.82
N SER A 442 38.47 17.85 -21.38
CA SER A 442 39.69 17.15 -21.74
C SER A 442 40.50 16.84 -20.48
N GLU A 443 41.67 16.22 -20.62
CA GLU A 443 42.60 16.02 -19.50
C GLU A 443 43.10 17.36 -18.92
N SER A 444 43.13 18.42 -19.73
CA SER A 444 43.74 19.72 -19.38
C SER A 444 42.74 20.86 -19.17
N SER A 445 41.46 20.69 -19.55
CA SER A 445 40.45 21.75 -19.49
C SER A 445 39.03 21.23 -19.26
N PHE A 446 38.18 22.07 -18.67
CA PHE A 446 36.77 21.81 -18.43
C PHE A 446 35.96 23.09 -18.62
N VAL A 447 34.86 23.01 -19.38
CA VAL A 447 33.95 24.13 -19.64
C VAL A 447 32.51 23.67 -19.41
N LEU A 448 31.84 24.33 -18.46
CA LEU A 448 30.40 24.20 -18.24
C LEU A 448 29.69 25.47 -18.67
N SER A 449 28.59 25.31 -19.40
CA SER A 449 27.59 26.34 -19.68
C SER A 449 26.31 26.04 -18.88
N ALA A 450 25.83 27.02 -18.12
CA ALA A 450 24.55 26.96 -17.43
C ALA A 450 23.56 27.93 -18.08
N GLY A 451 22.35 27.45 -18.37
CA GLY A 451 21.37 28.21 -19.13
C GLY A 451 19.92 27.80 -18.86
N TRP A 452 19.00 28.43 -19.58
CA TRP A 452 17.58 28.10 -19.61
C TRP A 452 17.03 28.35 -21.01
N GLU A 453 16.27 27.40 -21.57
CA GLU A 453 15.68 27.49 -22.91
C GLU A 453 16.69 27.94 -24.00
N GLY A 454 17.91 27.37 -23.95
CA GLY A 454 18.98 27.66 -24.90
C GLY A 454 19.76 28.96 -24.65
N THR A 455 19.36 29.78 -23.68
CA THR A 455 20.07 31.02 -23.30
C THR A 455 21.02 30.75 -22.14
N GLU A 456 22.32 30.92 -22.35
CA GLU A 456 23.35 30.82 -21.30
C GLU A 456 23.20 32.01 -20.32
N PHE A 457 23.35 31.77 -19.01
CA PHE A 457 23.48 32.85 -18.00
C PHE A 457 24.81 32.81 -17.25
N CYS A 458 25.49 31.66 -17.26
CA CYS A 458 26.75 31.46 -16.55
C CYS A 458 27.64 30.47 -17.30
N ARG A 459 28.93 30.77 -17.40
CA ARG A 459 29.96 29.90 -17.93
C ARG A 459 31.08 29.73 -16.91
N LEU A 460 31.44 28.49 -16.63
CA LEU A 460 32.57 28.13 -15.77
C LEU A 460 33.66 27.46 -16.60
N THR A 461 34.90 27.93 -16.47
CA THR A 461 36.05 27.43 -17.22
C THR A 461 37.19 27.08 -16.26
N LEU A 462 37.76 25.89 -16.40
CA LEU A 462 39.01 25.46 -15.79
C LEU A 462 40.01 25.11 -16.90
N ASN A 463 41.24 25.61 -16.80
CA ASN A 463 42.32 25.34 -17.74
C ASN A 463 43.59 24.95 -17.00
N HIS A 464 44.50 24.28 -17.71
CA HIS A 464 45.76 23.77 -17.17
C HIS A 464 45.52 22.85 -15.97
N LEU A 465 44.64 21.85 -16.16
CA LEU A 465 44.35 20.83 -15.15
C LEU A 465 45.54 19.86 -15.05
N GLU A 466 46.05 19.71 -13.84
CA GLU A 466 47.14 18.80 -13.50
C GLU A 466 46.75 17.94 -12.30
N GLU A 467 47.02 16.64 -12.37
CA GLU A 467 46.68 15.71 -11.28
C GLU A 467 47.48 16.04 -10.02
N ALA A 468 46.77 16.18 -8.90
CA ALA A 468 47.29 16.65 -7.62
C ALA A 468 46.67 15.83 -6.47
N PRO A 469 47.20 14.63 -6.17
CA PRO A 469 46.62 13.70 -5.19
C PRO A 469 46.40 14.30 -3.79
N ASN A 470 47.27 15.23 -3.39
CA ASN A 470 47.24 15.89 -2.07
C ASN A 470 46.39 17.17 -2.04
N ALA A 471 45.63 17.49 -3.09
CA ALA A 471 44.80 18.69 -3.10
C ALA A 471 43.70 18.64 -2.03
N GLU A 472 43.51 19.75 -1.30
CA GLU A 472 42.43 19.89 -0.32
C GLU A 472 41.05 19.95 -0.99
N SER A 473 40.03 19.31 -0.39
CA SER A 473 38.65 19.39 -0.88
C SER A 473 38.04 20.75 -0.52
N ALA A 474 37.27 21.33 -1.45
CA ALA A 474 36.60 22.62 -1.26
C ALA A 474 35.29 22.55 -0.46
N LEU A 475 34.66 21.37 -0.37
CA LEU A 475 33.36 21.18 0.28
C LEU A 475 33.49 20.10 1.35
N LEU A 476 33.68 20.51 2.59
CA LEU A 476 33.88 19.60 3.74
C LEU A 476 32.83 19.82 4.84
N SER A 477 32.28 21.04 4.92
CA SER A 477 31.29 21.40 5.91
C SER A 477 29.89 20.89 5.53
N PRO A 478 29.01 20.64 6.51
CA PRO A 478 27.58 20.42 6.24
C PRO A 478 26.99 21.59 5.44
N ALA A 479 26.08 21.28 4.52
CA ALA A 479 25.38 22.30 3.75
C ALA A 479 24.16 22.82 4.55
N LEU A 480 24.07 24.13 4.71
CA LEU A 480 22.93 24.81 5.31
C LEU A 480 21.96 25.27 4.22
N HIS A 481 20.67 25.04 4.45
CA HIS A 481 19.59 25.47 3.58
C HIS A 481 18.49 26.17 4.37
N TYR A 482 17.59 26.84 3.67
CA TYR A 482 16.42 27.48 4.27
C TYR A 482 15.17 27.01 3.56
N LYS A 483 14.35 26.21 4.26
CA LYS A 483 13.13 25.62 3.73
C LYS A 483 11.96 26.57 4.00
N ALA A 484 11.23 26.92 2.95
CA ALA A 484 9.98 27.67 3.03
C ALA A 484 8.89 26.94 2.24
N ILE A 485 7.73 26.72 2.86
CA ILE A 485 6.54 26.13 2.24
C ILE A 485 5.43 27.20 2.26
N PRO A 486 5.06 27.77 1.10
CA PRO A 486 4.00 28.76 1.02
C PRO A 486 2.66 28.19 1.47
N SER A 487 1.88 29.00 2.19
CA SER A 487 0.53 28.61 2.55
C SER A 487 -0.44 28.84 1.40
N SER A 488 -1.28 27.84 1.12
CA SER A 488 -2.41 27.98 0.19
C SER A 488 -3.67 28.53 0.86
N MET A 489 -3.69 28.61 2.19
CA MET A 489 -4.88 28.98 2.99
C MET A 489 -4.77 30.37 3.62
N LYS A 490 -3.54 30.89 3.81
CA LYS A 490 -3.29 32.21 4.39
C LYS A 490 -2.14 32.90 3.67
N LYS A 491 -2.03 34.23 3.84
CA LYS A 491 -0.83 34.96 3.40
C LYS A 491 0.37 34.51 4.25
N GLY A 492 1.47 34.13 3.60
CA GLY A 492 2.71 33.73 4.26
C GLY A 492 3.07 32.27 4.03
N GLN A 493 3.73 31.66 5.01
CA GLN A 493 4.24 30.28 4.95
C GLN A 493 3.45 29.36 5.91
N ASP A 494 3.28 28.10 5.53
CA ASP A 494 2.86 27.03 6.44
C ASP A 494 4.07 26.44 7.20
N ALA A 495 5.27 26.54 6.64
CA ALA A 495 6.52 26.21 7.32
C ALA A 495 7.69 27.06 6.81
N GLU A 496 8.58 27.48 7.71
CA GLU A 496 9.79 28.25 7.38
C GLU A 496 10.89 28.02 8.43
N TYR A 497 12.02 27.41 8.04
CA TYR A 497 13.11 27.06 8.97
C TYR A 497 14.42 26.68 8.27
N ALA A 498 15.54 26.82 9.00
CA ALA A 498 16.86 26.36 8.53
C ALA A 498 16.98 24.83 8.62
N THR A 499 17.57 24.21 7.61
CA THR A 499 17.91 22.78 7.59
C THR A 499 19.41 22.59 7.33
N THR A 500 19.92 21.43 7.71
CA THR A 500 21.31 21.05 7.45
C THR A 500 21.34 19.67 6.81
N TYR A 501 22.30 19.47 5.90
CA TYR A 501 22.57 18.18 5.30
C TYR A 501 24.06 17.86 5.44
N PRO A 502 24.42 16.63 5.85
CA PRO A 502 25.83 16.24 5.96
C PRO A 502 26.58 16.44 4.64
N SER A 503 27.87 16.76 4.73
CA SER A 503 28.72 16.76 3.55
C SER A 503 28.79 15.36 2.93
N ILE A 504 28.93 15.30 1.61
CA ILE A 504 29.12 14.04 0.89
C ILE A 504 30.50 13.50 1.29
N PRO A 505 30.61 12.27 1.86
CA PRO A 505 31.90 11.69 2.19
C PRO A 505 32.78 11.55 0.95
N THR A 506 34.09 11.77 1.11
CA THR A 506 35.07 11.46 0.06
C THR A 506 35.04 9.97 -0.25
N ALA A 507 35.05 9.62 -1.54
CA ALA A 507 35.13 8.23 -1.96
C ALA A 507 36.56 7.71 -1.82
N GLU A 508 36.69 6.43 -1.47
CA GLU A 508 37.99 5.74 -1.51
C GLU A 508 38.51 5.72 -2.96
N GLY A 509 39.79 6.05 -3.16
CA GLY A 509 40.39 6.15 -4.50
C GLY A 509 40.01 7.42 -5.29
N GLU A 510 39.49 8.47 -4.64
CA GLU A 510 39.22 9.76 -5.28
C GLU A 510 40.48 10.34 -5.94
N ARG A 511 40.36 10.72 -7.22
CA ARG A 511 41.41 11.42 -7.97
C ARG A 511 41.11 12.92 -7.99
N LYS A 512 42.16 13.74 -7.97
CA LYS A 512 42.07 15.20 -7.85
C LYS A 512 42.96 15.89 -8.85
N TRP A 513 42.49 16.99 -9.42
CA TRP A 513 43.22 17.85 -10.33
C TRP A 513 43.15 19.29 -9.85
N LYS A 514 44.27 20.01 -9.94
CA LYS A 514 44.35 21.45 -9.71
C LYS A 514 44.32 22.17 -11.06
N ALA A 515 43.54 23.23 -11.17
CA ALA A 515 43.57 24.08 -12.37
C ALA A 515 44.59 25.22 -12.20
N GLY A 516 45.42 25.45 -13.22
CA GLY A 516 46.33 26.60 -13.26
C GLY A 516 45.61 27.92 -13.55
N LYS A 517 44.46 27.88 -14.25
CA LYS A 517 43.61 29.05 -14.49
C LYS A 517 42.14 28.66 -14.37
N ALA A 518 41.34 29.53 -13.77
CA ALA A 518 39.91 29.34 -13.64
C ALA A 518 39.16 30.65 -13.84
N GLU A 519 37.92 30.56 -14.31
CA GLU A 519 37.08 31.71 -14.58
C GLU A 519 35.60 31.34 -14.45
N ILE A 520 34.80 32.25 -13.92
CA ILE A 520 33.34 32.19 -13.95
C ILE A 520 32.80 33.51 -14.50
N VAL A 521 32.01 33.42 -15.57
CA VAL A 521 31.48 34.59 -16.30
C VAL A 521 29.96 34.47 -16.33
N PHE A 522 29.28 35.54 -15.95
CA PHE A 522 27.84 35.66 -16.11
C PHE A 522 27.53 36.53 -17.33
N THR A 523 26.38 36.29 -17.97
CA THR A 523 25.95 37.11 -19.10
C THR A 523 25.73 38.57 -18.70
N ASP A 524 26.12 39.48 -19.58
CA ASP A 524 26.00 40.92 -19.37
C ASP A 524 24.77 41.52 -20.07
N LEU A 525 23.61 40.88 -19.89
CA LEU A 525 22.34 41.41 -20.39
C LEU A 525 21.89 42.60 -19.53
N GLU A 526 21.25 43.60 -20.15
CA GLU A 526 20.61 44.69 -19.41
C GLU A 526 19.44 44.16 -18.56
N ASN A 527 19.01 44.90 -17.53
CA ASN A 527 18.00 44.40 -16.58
C ASN A 527 16.69 43.96 -17.25
N GLY A 528 16.21 44.72 -18.25
CA GLY A 528 14.98 44.38 -18.99
C GLY A 528 15.15 43.15 -19.88
N GLU A 529 16.31 43.02 -20.53
CA GLU A 529 16.64 41.85 -21.36
C GLU A 529 16.80 40.59 -20.53
N LEU A 530 17.41 40.71 -19.35
CA LEU A 530 17.59 39.59 -18.42
C LEU A 530 16.26 39.08 -17.87
N ASP A 531 15.32 39.97 -17.54
CA ASP A 531 13.99 39.59 -17.08
C ASP A 531 13.20 38.85 -18.17
N MET A 532 13.37 39.25 -19.44
CA MET A 532 12.76 38.57 -20.58
C MET A 532 13.42 37.22 -20.89
N ALA A 533 14.75 37.13 -20.79
CA ALA A 533 15.49 35.91 -21.04
C ALA A 533 15.30 34.86 -19.93
N PHE A 534 15.08 35.29 -18.68
CA PHE A 534 15.04 34.43 -17.51
C PHE A 534 13.90 34.77 -16.54
N PRO A 535 12.63 34.74 -16.96
CA PRO A 535 11.50 35.27 -16.18
C PRO A 535 11.34 34.64 -14.80
N THR A 536 11.72 33.38 -14.62
CA THR A 536 11.63 32.65 -13.35
C THR A 536 12.95 32.56 -12.58
N LEU A 537 14.06 33.04 -13.17
CA LEU A 537 15.41 32.96 -12.60
C LEU A 537 16.11 34.32 -12.48
N ALA A 538 15.53 35.40 -13.01
CA ALA A 538 16.19 36.70 -13.12
C ALA A 538 16.60 37.25 -11.76
N ASN A 539 15.78 37.07 -10.71
CA ASN A 539 16.14 37.46 -9.34
C ASN A 539 17.40 36.73 -8.84
N ILE A 540 17.54 35.43 -9.14
CA ILE A 540 18.71 34.62 -8.78
C ILE A 540 19.93 35.10 -9.58
N ILE A 541 19.80 35.22 -10.90
CA ILE A 541 20.90 35.58 -11.80
C ILE A 541 21.40 37.00 -11.51
N LYS A 542 20.50 37.98 -11.29
CA LYS A 542 20.85 39.35 -10.88
C LYS A 542 21.70 39.36 -9.60
N ARG A 543 21.32 38.56 -8.60
CA ARG A 543 22.05 38.46 -7.33
C ARG A 543 23.42 37.80 -7.51
N LEU A 544 23.50 36.73 -8.31
CA LEU A 544 24.77 36.05 -8.60
C LEU A 544 25.76 36.96 -9.36
N ARG A 545 25.30 37.75 -10.34
CA ARG A 545 26.10 38.77 -11.06
C ARG A 545 26.70 39.83 -10.12
N GLY A 546 26.05 40.09 -8.99
CA GLY A 546 26.51 41.02 -7.97
C GLY A 546 27.72 40.52 -7.17
N VAL A 547 27.99 39.22 -7.15
CA VAL A 547 29.13 38.63 -6.42
C VAL A 547 30.41 38.83 -7.21
N LYS A 548 31.33 39.66 -6.69
CA LYS A 548 32.61 39.95 -7.35
C LYS A 548 33.70 39.01 -6.88
N VAL A 549 34.26 38.22 -7.79
CA VAL A 549 35.45 37.41 -7.52
C VAL A 549 36.65 38.35 -7.43
N VAL A 550 37.27 38.44 -6.24
CA VAL A 550 38.48 39.28 -6.05
C VAL A 550 39.74 38.45 -6.30
N GLU A 551 39.76 37.22 -5.82
CA GLU A 551 40.89 36.31 -5.95
C GLU A 551 40.37 34.88 -6.01
N ILE A 552 40.88 34.08 -6.94
CA ILE A 552 40.60 32.64 -6.98
C ILE A 552 41.61 31.94 -6.06
N ILE A 553 41.10 31.23 -5.06
CA ILE A 553 41.92 30.57 -4.04
C ILE A 553 42.24 29.14 -4.47
N ARG A 554 41.21 28.37 -4.85
CA ARG A 554 41.34 26.93 -5.11
C ARG A 554 40.41 26.48 -6.24
N PRO A 555 40.91 26.37 -7.47
CA PRO A 555 40.16 25.77 -8.56
C PRO A 555 40.64 24.34 -8.88
N GLY A 556 39.71 23.44 -9.18
CA GLY A 556 40.09 22.05 -9.46
C GLY A 556 38.93 21.13 -9.81
N ILE A 557 39.26 19.86 -9.99
CA ILE A 557 38.31 18.77 -10.20
C ILE A 557 38.61 17.66 -9.19
N LYS A 558 37.58 17.00 -8.68
CA LYS A 558 37.69 15.72 -7.97
C LYS A 558 36.73 14.72 -8.60
N ALA A 559 37.13 13.46 -8.70
CA ALA A 559 36.30 12.41 -9.25
C ALA A 559 36.46 11.11 -8.45
N SER A 560 35.36 10.35 -8.32
CA SER A 560 35.41 9.01 -7.73
C SER A 560 36.36 8.11 -8.52
N GLY A 561 37.07 7.21 -7.83
CA GLY A 561 37.80 6.12 -8.48
C GLY A 561 36.86 5.29 -9.35
N SER A 562 37.34 4.87 -10.52
CA SER A 562 36.62 4.02 -11.47
C SER A 562 36.28 2.65 -10.89
#